data_AF-A0A139R7V9-F1
#
_entry.id   AF-A0A139R7V9-F1
#
_cell.length_a   1.000
_cell.length_b   1.000
_cell.length_c   1.000
_cell.angle_alpha   90.00
_cell.angle_beta   90.00
_cell.angle_gamma   90.00
#
_symmetry.space_group_name_H-M   'P 1'
#
loop_
_entity.id
_entity.type
_entity.pdbx_description
1 polymer ?
#
loop_
_entity_poly.entity_id
_entity_poly.type
_entity_poly.pdbx_seq_one_letter_code
_entity_poly.pdbx_strand_id
1 'polypeptide(L)'
;MHIANEIGLIARGLVDVSTNTNRINARTQIQLSSRNIAIYLMFVAKKFDLTLTECLELAWNEIKDRQGKMVDGVFVKSSDLEEVQDGTK
;
A
#
# COMPACT_ATOMS: atom_id res chain seq x y z
N MET A 1 1.55 8.02 12.63
CA MET A 1 0.11 8.01 12.99
C MET A 1 -0.80 8.66 11.92
N HIS A 2 -0.34 9.67 11.16
CA HIS A 2 -1.20 10.36 10.18
C HIS A 2 -1.51 9.59 8.87
N ILE A 3 -0.53 8.86 8.28
CA ILE A 3 -0.76 8.10 7.03
C ILE A 3 -1.86 7.05 7.18
N ALA A 4 -1.87 6.31 8.29
CA ALA A 4 -2.88 5.29 8.55
C ALA A 4 -4.30 5.86 8.53
N ASN A 5 -4.49 7.10 9.00
CA ASN A 5 -5.77 7.78 8.93
C ASN A 5 -6.18 8.11 7.48
N GLU A 6 -5.24 8.55 6.65
CA GLU A 6 -5.50 8.82 5.22
C GLU A 6 -5.88 7.54 4.47
N ILE A 7 -5.21 6.42 4.74
CA ILE A 7 -5.57 5.11 4.18
C ILE A 7 -6.99 4.72 4.61
N GLY A 8 -7.35 4.93 5.88
CA GLY A 8 -8.70 4.68 6.38
C GLY A 8 -9.77 5.56 5.74
N LEU A 9 -9.45 6.83 5.44
CA LEU A 9 -10.33 7.75 4.73
C LEU A 9 -10.54 7.31 3.26
N ILE A 10 -9.49 6.82 2.59
CA ILE A 10 -9.62 6.25 1.25
C ILE A 10 -10.54 5.02 1.28
N ALA A 11 -10.30 4.09 2.22
CA ALA A 11 -11.11 2.88 2.37
C ALA A 11 -12.60 3.21 2.58
N ARG A 12 -12.92 4.15 3.48
CA ARG A 12 -14.31 4.63 3.67
C ARG A 12 -14.88 5.25 2.40
N GLY A 13 -14.13 6.12 1.74
CA GLY A 13 -14.58 6.75 0.50
C GLY A 13 -14.88 5.73 -0.60
N LEU A 14 -14.12 4.63 -0.69
CA LEU A 14 -14.37 3.54 -1.65
C LEU A 14 -15.67 2.79 -1.32
N VAL A 15 -15.97 2.58 -0.04
CA VAL A 15 -17.27 2.01 0.39
C VAL A 15 -18.42 2.93 -0.01
N ASP A 16 -18.29 4.23 0.19
CA ASP A 16 -19.33 5.20 -0.17
C ASP A 16 -19.57 5.27 -1.70
N VAL A 17 -18.50 5.15 -2.49
CA VAL A 17 -18.57 5.09 -3.96
C VAL A 17 -19.24 3.79 -4.43
N SER A 18 -18.91 2.64 -3.82
CA SER A 18 -19.49 1.34 -4.20
C SER A 18 -20.95 1.17 -3.79
N THR A 19 -21.33 1.71 -2.62
CA THR A 19 -22.69 1.62 -2.08
C THR A 19 -23.61 2.75 -2.54
N ASN A 20 -23.07 3.76 -3.23
CA ASN A 20 -23.80 4.94 -3.73
C ASN A 20 -24.43 5.81 -2.63
N THR A 21 -23.91 5.74 -1.40
CA THR A 21 -24.49 6.40 -0.24
C THR A 21 -24.16 7.90 -0.18
N ASN A 22 -22.94 8.33 -0.55
CA ASN A 22 -22.53 9.74 -0.54
C ASN A 22 -21.39 10.05 -1.54
N ARG A 23 -21.71 10.06 -2.84
CA ARG A 23 -20.70 10.09 -3.92
C ARG A 23 -19.94 11.42 -4.06
N ILE A 24 -20.56 12.57 -3.79
CA ILE A 24 -19.93 13.88 -4.01
C ILE A 24 -18.78 14.08 -3.02
N ASN A 25 -19.01 13.77 -1.74
CA ASN A 25 -17.98 13.92 -0.71
C ASN A 25 -16.91 12.83 -0.81
N ALA A 26 -17.29 11.60 -1.20
CA ALA A 26 -16.39 10.46 -1.24
C ALA A 26 -15.25 10.62 -2.25
N ARG A 27 -15.54 11.11 -3.46
CA ARG A 27 -14.49 11.33 -4.50
C ARG A 27 -13.49 12.40 -4.07
N THR A 28 -13.98 13.52 -3.54
CA THR A 28 -13.13 14.59 -3.02
C THR A 28 -12.28 14.07 -1.87
N GLN A 29 -12.85 13.32 -0.92
CA GLN A 29 -12.11 12.71 0.19
C GLN A 29 -10.99 11.80 -0.30
N ILE A 30 -11.28 10.87 -1.22
CA ILE A 30 -10.26 9.97 -1.80
C ILE A 30 -9.14 10.80 -2.43
N GLN A 31 -9.47 11.84 -3.22
CA GLN A 31 -8.46 12.69 -3.87
C GLN A 31 -7.60 13.44 -2.86
N LEU A 32 -8.19 14.04 -1.82
CA LEU A 32 -7.45 14.76 -0.77
C LEU A 32 -6.51 13.81 -0.01
N SER A 33 -7.01 12.63 0.38
CA SER A 33 -6.22 11.65 1.11
C SER A 33 -5.09 11.06 0.27
N SER A 34 -5.34 10.76 -1.01
CA SER A 34 -4.28 10.35 -1.95
C SER A 34 -3.18 11.40 -2.10
N ARG A 35 -3.55 12.68 -2.19
CA ARG A 35 -2.58 13.78 -2.22
C ARG A 35 -1.77 13.85 -0.93
N ASN A 36 -2.41 13.70 0.22
CA ASN A 36 -1.71 13.72 1.51
C ASN A 36 -0.71 12.56 1.61
N ILE A 37 -1.07 11.35 1.16
CA ILE A 37 -0.15 10.21 1.07
C ILE A 37 1.04 10.54 0.17
N ALA A 38 0.82 11.13 -1.01
CA ALA A 38 1.91 11.53 -1.90
C ALA A 38 2.87 12.55 -1.24
N ILE A 39 2.34 13.49 -0.44
CA ILE A 39 3.18 14.43 0.34
C ILE A 39 4.04 13.71 1.37
N TYR A 40 3.50 12.69 2.04
CA TYR A 40 4.29 11.87 2.94
C TYR A 40 5.38 11.08 2.20
N LEU A 41 5.08 10.51 1.03
CA LEU A 41 6.09 9.85 0.20
C LEU A 41 7.20 10.82 -0.23
N MET A 42 6.85 12.06 -0.58
CA MET A 42 7.84 13.12 -0.86
C MET A 42 8.72 13.44 0.36
N PHE A 43 8.16 13.41 1.58
CA PHE A 43 8.94 13.59 2.79
C PHE A 43 9.89 12.42 3.04
N VAL A 44 9.45 11.17 2.81
CA VAL A 44 10.32 10.00 2.90
C VAL A 44 11.46 10.11 1.88
N ALA A 45 11.17 10.41 0.62
CA ALA A 45 12.19 10.58 -0.41
C ALA A 45 13.25 11.62 0.00
N LYS A 46 12.82 12.79 0.49
CA LYS A 46 13.72 13.84 0.98
C LYS A 46 14.55 13.41 2.19
N LYS A 47 14.06 12.51 3.05
CA LYS A 47 14.84 12.00 4.19
C LYS A 47 16.05 11.17 3.79
N PHE A 48 16.04 10.66 2.56
CA PHE A 48 17.13 9.88 1.99
C PHE A 48 17.82 10.61 0.83
N ASP A 49 17.61 11.93 0.70
CA ASP A 49 18.17 12.76 -0.38
C ASP A 49 17.81 12.29 -1.79
N LEU A 50 16.59 11.77 -1.96
CA LEU A 50 16.05 11.28 -3.23
C LEU A 50 14.95 12.21 -3.76
N THR A 51 14.78 12.24 -5.08
CA THR A 51 13.52 12.67 -5.69
C THR A 51 12.41 11.64 -5.43
N LEU A 52 11.14 12.04 -5.56
CA LEU A 52 10.02 11.10 -5.40
C LEU A 52 10.11 9.93 -6.40
N THR A 53 10.50 10.21 -7.65
CA THR A 53 10.64 9.20 -8.69
C THR A 53 11.74 8.20 -8.35
N GLU A 54 12.91 8.65 -7.92
CA GLU A 54 14.00 7.75 -7.50
C GLU A 54 13.62 6.90 -6.29
N CYS A 55 12.92 7.48 -5.32
CA CYS A 55 12.43 6.73 -4.16
C CYS A 55 11.44 5.62 -4.55
N LEU A 56 10.53 5.91 -5.49
CA LEU A 56 9.58 4.92 -6.01
C LEU A 56 10.27 3.87 -6.87
N GLU A 57 11.26 4.26 -7.68
CA GLU A 57 12.05 3.34 -8.50
C GLU A 57 12.86 2.37 -7.64
N LEU A 58 13.48 2.85 -6.55
CA LEU A 58 14.18 1.99 -5.59
C LEU A 58 13.21 1.02 -4.90
N ALA A 59 12.06 1.51 -4.43
CA ALA A 59 11.04 0.66 -3.82
C ALA A 59 10.48 -0.38 -4.81
N TRP A 60 10.28 0.00 -6.07
CA TRP A 60 9.86 -0.91 -7.14
C TRP A 60 10.91 -1.98 -7.41
N ASN A 61 12.18 -1.60 -7.58
CA ASN A 61 13.26 -2.55 -7.83
C ASN A 61 13.45 -3.58 -6.70
N GLU A 62 13.12 -3.20 -5.47
CA GLU A 62 13.11 -4.09 -4.30
C GLU A 62 11.94 -5.10 -4.30
N ILE A 63 10.80 -4.78 -4.94
CA ILE A 63 9.59 -5.63 -4.90
C ILE A 63 9.22 -6.29 -6.22
N LYS A 64 9.78 -5.84 -7.36
CA LYS A 64 9.36 -6.24 -8.71
C LYS A 64 9.50 -7.73 -8.99
N ASP A 65 10.49 -8.38 -8.39
CA ASP A 65 10.79 -9.79 -8.61
C ASP A 65 10.25 -10.70 -7.49
N ARG A 66 9.49 -10.14 -6.52
CA ARG A 66 8.93 -10.91 -5.40
C ARG A 66 7.97 -11.98 -5.92
N GLN A 67 8.35 -13.24 -5.71
CA GLN A 67 7.50 -14.40 -5.93
C GLN A 67 6.81 -14.80 -4.63
N GLY A 68 5.57 -15.28 -4.74
CA GLY A 68 4.79 -15.70 -3.59
C GLY A 68 3.45 -16.31 -3.97
N LYS A 69 2.71 -16.76 -2.96
CA LYS A 69 1.36 -17.31 -3.11
C LYS A 69 0.42 -16.62 -2.14
N MET A 70 -0.85 -16.53 -2.53
CA MET A 70 -1.91 -16.15 -1.60
C MET A 70 -2.21 -17.36 -0.71
N VAL A 71 -2.06 -17.20 0.60
CA VAL A 71 -2.45 -18.18 1.62
C VAL A 71 -3.40 -17.47 2.57
N ASP A 72 -4.63 -17.97 2.70
CA ASP A 72 -5.67 -17.40 3.57
C ASP A 72 -5.90 -15.88 3.36
N GLY A 73 -5.82 -15.42 2.11
CA GLY A 73 -6.02 -14.01 1.75
C GLY A 73 -4.82 -13.09 2.02
N VAL A 74 -3.70 -13.63 2.49
CA VAL A 74 -2.44 -12.90 2.68
C VAL A 74 -1.42 -13.33 1.63
N PHE A 75 -0.70 -12.37 1.04
CA PHE A 75 0.43 -12.68 0.17
C PHE A 75 1.62 -13.15 1.00
N VAL A 76 2.08 -14.39 0.78
CA VAL A 76 3.23 -14.99 1.45
C VAL A 76 4.35 -15.18 0.43
N LYS A 77 5.58 -14.74 0.76
CA LYS A 77 6.74 -14.86 -0.12
C LYS A 77 7.15 -16.32 -0.28
N SER A 78 7.66 -16.70 -1.44
CA SER A 78 8.12 -18.08 -1.69
C SER A 78 9.20 -18.53 -0.70
N SER A 79 10.12 -17.64 -0.31
CA SER A 79 11.16 -17.93 0.71
C SER A 79 10.58 -18.35 2.06
N ASP A 80 9.40 -17.84 2.39
CA ASP A 80 8.76 -18.03 3.69
C ASP A 80 7.82 -19.26 3.66
N LEU A 81 7.63 -19.89 2.49
CA LEU A 81 6.82 -21.10 2.30
C LEU A 81 7.63 -22.40 2.43
N GLU A 82 8.97 -22.34 2.28
CA GLU A 82 9.84 -23.52 2.28
C GLU A 82 10.14 -24.08 3.68
N GLU A 83 9.77 -23.38 4.75
CA GLU A 83 9.97 -23.85 6.14
C GLU A 83 8.93 -24.90 6.60
N VAL A 84 7.94 -25.27 5.78
CA VAL A 84 6.83 -26.17 6.18
C VAL A 84 7.01 -27.62 5.69
N GLN A 85 8.13 -27.99 5.06
CA GLN A 85 8.31 -29.36 4.51
C GLN A 85 9.45 -30.21 5.11
N ASP A 86 9.97 -29.89 6.30
CA ASP A 86 10.83 -30.81 7.05
C ASP A 86 10.32 -31.01 8.48
N GLY A 87 9.28 -31.84 8.60
CA GLY A 87 8.67 -32.17 9.89
C GLY A 87 7.76 -33.41 9.87
N THR A 88 7.83 -34.23 8.82
CA THR A 88 7.25 -35.58 8.85
C THR A 88 8.38 -36.61 8.68
N LYS A 89 9.07 -36.83 9.80
CA LYS A 89 9.43 -38.17 10.23
C LYS A 89 8.67 -38.46 11.52
#